data_AF-A0A182EAA1-F1
#
_entry.id   AF-A0A182EAA1-F1
#
_cell.length_a   1.000
_cell.length_b   1.000
_cell.length_c   1.000
_cell.angle_alpha   90.00
_cell.angle_beta   90.00
_cell.angle_gamma   90.00
#
_symmetry.space_group_name_H-M   'P 1'
#
loop_
_entity.id
_entity.type
_entity.pdbx_description
1 polymer ?
#
loop_
_entity_poly.entity_id
_entity_poly.type
_entity_poly.pdbx_seq_one_letter_code
_entity_poly.pdbx_strand_id
1 'polypeptide(L)'
;MTSPKRKKIEGSKDDDNIEADISKILVEDCDLNITTLLKFRDHLQNSKDNESKVRSIKLKIEQKLLTRLLCEYDAMESEKDKAIFDILYVLERSYQISLRPFFPMVWGKRAKDNYEKLRQLGEALHTKLTADQVLDYLDPKLMWNTLLKSEQTTNIKMFEKDSTNQFYDARFILRLLATLIDHGTKMNSRKFIDVNGLSLAFAATSFVSRSERCIAYLVLRRFLLHLTELNVDSFPEKCLYIYLLQIFKNSIENPIQRLPHG
;
A
#
# COMPACT_ATOMS: atom_id res chain seq x y z
N MET A 1 12.18 -41.62 45.54
CA MET A 1 12.06 -41.61 44.07
C MET A 1 10.62 -41.30 43.70
N THR A 2 10.30 -40.05 43.40
CA THR A 2 9.00 -39.65 42.85
C THR A 2 9.23 -38.51 41.88
N SER A 3 9.09 -38.79 40.59
CA SER A 3 9.29 -37.85 39.48
C SER A 3 8.20 -36.77 39.46
N PRO A 4 8.51 -35.49 39.18
CA PRO A 4 7.47 -34.49 38.94
C PRO A 4 6.94 -34.63 37.50
N LYS A 5 5.63 -34.77 37.39
CA LYS A 5 4.86 -34.81 36.14
C LYS A 5 5.13 -33.56 35.30
N ARG A 6 5.47 -33.74 34.02
CA ARG A 6 5.51 -32.70 32.99
C ARG A 6 4.14 -31.99 32.95
N LYS A 7 4.12 -30.69 33.25
CA LYS A 7 2.98 -29.81 33.00
C LYS A 7 2.77 -29.73 31.48
N LYS A 8 1.58 -30.13 31.04
CA LYS A 8 1.05 -29.90 29.69
C LYS A 8 1.04 -28.38 29.45
N ILE A 9 1.66 -27.96 28.35
CA ILE A 9 1.58 -26.58 27.85
C ILE A 9 0.13 -26.40 27.38
N GLU A 10 -0.62 -25.56 28.08
CA GLU A 10 -1.99 -25.20 27.71
C GLU A 10 -1.96 -24.40 26.40
N GLY A 11 -2.56 -24.96 25.36
CA GLY A 11 -2.89 -24.25 24.13
C GLY A 11 -3.90 -23.15 24.45
N SER A 12 -3.45 -21.92 24.23
CA SER A 12 -4.05 -20.64 24.56
C SER A 12 -5.39 -20.39 23.86
N LYS A 13 -6.42 -19.95 24.61
CA LYS A 13 -7.71 -19.45 24.09
C LYS A 13 -7.59 -18.34 23.04
N ASP A 14 -6.45 -17.65 22.96
CA ASP A 14 -6.21 -16.63 21.93
C ASP A 14 -5.97 -17.24 20.54
N ASP A 15 -5.42 -18.46 20.46
CA ASP A 15 -5.11 -19.11 19.18
C ASP A 15 -6.38 -19.55 18.42
N ASP A 16 -7.41 -19.96 19.16
CA ASP A 16 -8.72 -20.34 18.63
C ASP A 16 -9.45 -19.15 17.98
N ASN A 17 -9.21 -17.94 18.51
CA ASN A 17 -9.87 -16.73 18.03
C ASN A 17 -9.31 -16.26 16.67
N ILE A 18 -7.98 -16.34 16.48
CA ILE A 18 -7.33 -15.97 15.22
C ILE A 18 -7.75 -16.90 14.09
N GLU A 19 -7.77 -18.21 14.34
CA GLU A 19 -8.10 -19.20 13.31
C GLU A 19 -9.56 -19.05 12.88
N ALA A 20 -10.45 -18.73 13.82
CA ALA A 20 -11.83 -18.37 13.50
C ALA A 20 -11.92 -17.08 12.67
N ASP A 21 -11.11 -16.05 12.97
CA ASP A 21 -11.11 -14.79 12.22
C ASP A 21 -10.53 -14.97 10.81
N ILE A 22 -9.41 -15.69 10.65
CA ILE A 22 -8.84 -16.05 9.35
C ILE A 22 -9.85 -16.86 8.54
N SER A 23 -10.45 -17.88 9.15
CA SER A 23 -11.44 -18.73 8.47
C SER A 23 -12.63 -17.93 7.97
N LYS A 24 -13.13 -16.97 8.76
CA LYS A 24 -14.20 -16.06 8.33
C LYS A 24 -13.78 -15.15 7.17
N ILE A 25 -12.53 -14.67 7.16
CA ILE A 25 -12.02 -13.84 6.06
C ILE A 25 -11.86 -14.66 4.76
N LEU A 26 -11.49 -15.93 4.89
CA LEU A 26 -11.28 -16.83 3.76
C LEU A 26 -12.57 -17.38 3.13
N VAL A 27 -13.75 -17.10 3.70
CA VAL A 27 -15.04 -17.49 3.10
C VAL A 27 -15.23 -16.72 1.79
N GLU A 28 -15.18 -17.43 0.67
CA GLU A 28 -15.12 -16.82 -0.67
C GLU A 28 -16.46 -16.18 -1.10
N ASP A 29 -17.58 -16.67 -0.58
CA ASP A 29 -18.95 -16.36 -1.05
C ASP A 29 -19.62 -15.14 -0.39
N CYS A 30 -18.96 -14.47 0.57
CA CYS A 30 -19.51 -13.31 1.28
C CYS A 30 -18.60 -12.08 1.19
N ASP A 31 -19.21 -10.90 1.02
CA ASP A 31 -18.50 -9.62 1.16
C ASP A 31 -17.85 -9.54 2.55
N LEU A 32 -16.62 -9.04 2.58
CA LEU A 32 -15.82 -9.09 3.80
C LEU A 32 -16.33 -8.09 4.85
N ASN A 33 -16.83 -8.60 5.97
CA ASN A 33 -17.43 -7.76 7.01
C ASN A 33 -16.35 -6.92 7.74
N ILE A 34 -16.57 -5.61 7.81
CA ILE A 34 -15.71 -4.65 8.51
C ILE A 34 -15.46 -5.02 9.97
N THR A 35 -16.44 -5.58 10.68
CA THR A 35 -16.31 -5.97 12.09
C THR A 35 -15.28 -7.09 12.26
N THR A 36 -15.26 -8.05 11.32
CA THR A 36 -14.27 -9.14 11.30
C THR A 36 -12.89 -8.59 11.01
N LEU A 37 -12.77 -7.66 10.05
CA LEU A 37 -11.51 -6.98 9.73
C LEU A 37 -10.95 -6.21 10.94
N LEU A 38 -11.79 -5.43 11.63
CA LEU A 38 -11.36 -4.65 12.80
C LEU A 38 -10.91 -5.57 13.95
N LYS A 39 -11.65 -6.65 14.24
CA LYS A 39 -11.24 -7.65 15.24
C LYS A 39 -9.90 -8.28 14.89
N PHE A 40 -9.72 -8.69 13.63
CA PHE A 40 -8.48 -9.29 13.17
C PHE A 40 -7.31 -8.30 13.25
N ARG A 41 -7.51 -7.05 12.80
CA ARG A 41 -6.54 -5.96 12.91
C ARG A 41 -6.11 -5.74 14.36
N ASP A 42 -7.08 -5.60 15.26
CA ASP A 42 -6.82 -5.32 16.67
C ASP A 42 -6.10 -6.50 17.33
N HIS A 43 -6.46 -7.74 16.98
CA HIS A 43 -5.74 -8.93 17.41
C HIS A 43 -4.27 -8.90 16.95
N LEU A 44 -4.01 -8.64 15.66
CA LEU A 44 -2.65 -8.55 15.13
C LEU A 44 -1.84 -7.45 15.82
N GLN A 45 -2.47 -6.30 16.07
CA GLN A 45 -1.83 -5.16 16.71
C GLN A 45 -1.46 -5.43 18.17
N ASN A 46 -2.32 -6.13 18.91
CA ASN A 46 -2.09 -6.49 20.32
C ASN A 46 -1.07 -7.63 20.47
N SER A 47 -0.95 -8.50 19.46
CA SER A 47 -0.07 -9.68 19.50
C SER A 47 1.33 -9.43 18.91
N LYS A 48 1.56 -8.29 18.24
CA LYS A 48 2.78 -8.01 17.46
C LYS A 48 4.09 -7.98 18.28
N ASP A 49 4.02 -7.69 19.57
CA ASP A 49 5.19 -7.55 20.44
C ASP A 49 5.54 -8.87 21.17
N ASN A 50 4.72 -9.90 21.03
CA ASN A 50 4.95 -11.21 21.62
C ASN A 50 5.55 -12.19 20.59
N GLU A 51 6.84 -12.49 20.72
CA GLU A 51 7.57 -13.34 19.76
C GLU A 51 6.92 -14.72 19.53
N SER A 52 6.39 -15.34 20.58
CA SER A 52 5.74 -16.65 20.46
C SER A 52 4.48 -16.59 19.60
N LYS A 53 3.64 -15.57 19.82
CA LYS A 53 2.43 -15.32 19.04
C LYS A 53 2.77 -14.93 17.61
N VAL A 54 3.80 -14.10 17.41
CA VAL A 54 4.28 -13.71 16.07
C VAL A 54 4.68 -14.92 15.25
N ARG A 55 5.43 -15.87 15.83
CA ARG A 55 5.80 -17.11 15.15
C ARG A 55 4.59 -17.97 14.80
N SER A 56 3.65 -18.15 15.74
CA SER A 56 2.43 -18.93 15.50
C SER A 56 1.56 -18.33 14.40
N ILE A 57 1.33 -17.01 14.43
CA ILE A 57 0.52 -16.32 13.43
C ILE A 57 1.20 -16.39 12.06
N LYS A 58 2.52 -16.19 11.99
CA LYS A 58 3.27 -16.28 10.73
C LYS A 58 3.08 -17.63 10.02
N LEU A 59 2.98 -18.73 10.77
CA LEU A 59 2.72 -20.06 10.21
C LEU A 59 1.28 -20.24 9.71
N LYS A 60 0.32 -19.48 10.25
CA LYS A 60 -1.10 -19.55 9.89
C LYS A 60 -1.47 -18.65 8.71
N ILE A 61 -0.69 -17.61 8.42
CA ILE A 61 -1.01 -16.68 7.33
C ILE A 61 -0.64 -17.27 5.98
N GLU A 62 -1.66 -17.63 5.22
CA GLU A 62 -1.53 -18.15 3.87
C GLU A 62 -1.56 -17.04 2.81
N GLN A 63 -0.96 -17.32 1.65
CA GLN A 63 -1.02 -16.45 0.47
C GLN A 63 -2.48 -16.12 0.08
N LYS A 64 -3.40 -17.08 0.25
CA LYS A 64 -4.82 -16.94 -0.05
C LYS A 64 -5.47 -15.77 0.72
N LEU A 65 -5.13 -15.62 2.01
CA LEU A 65 -5.63 -14.53 2.84
C LEU A 65 -5.21 -13.18 2.28
N LEU A 66 -3.92 -13.03 1.93
CA LEU A 66 -3.37 -11.80 1.38
C LEU A 66 -4.04 -11.43 0.04
N THR A 67 -4.21 -12.41 -0.85
CA THR A 67 -4.90 -12.18 -2.12
C THR A 67 -6.35 -11.78 -1.93
N ARG A 68 -7.07 -12.37 -0.95
CA ARG A 68 -8.46 -11.99 -0.64
C ARG A 68 -8.52 -10.55 -0.13
N LEU A 69 -7.65 -10.18 0.80
CA LEU A 69 -7.56 -8.81 1.30
C LEU A 69 -7.32 -7.81 0.15
N LEU A 70 -6.38 -8.10 -0.75
CA LEU A 70 -6.08 -7.24 -1.90
C LEU A 70 -7.23 -7.15 -2.91
N CYS A 71 -8.01 -8.22 -3.10
CA CYS A 71 -9.20 -8.20 -3.98
C CYS A 71 -10.37 -7.40 -3.38
N GLU A 72 -10.51 -7.40 -2.06
CA GLU A 72 -11.55 -6.66 -1.33
C GLU A 72 -11.17 -5.19 -1.06
N TYR A 73 -9.90 -4.86 -1.22
CA TYR A 73 -9.35 -3.52 -1.01
C TYR A 73 -9.61 -2.64 -2.24
N ASP A 74 -10.38 -1.57 -2.10
CA ASP A 74 -10.67 -0.63 -3.19
C ASP A 74 -9.65 0.52 -3.26
N ALA A 75 -8.67 0.51 -2.34
CA ALA A 75 -7.67 1.55 -2.13
C ALA A 75 -8.25 2.93 -1.79
N MET A 76 -9.44 2.99 -1.20
CA MET A 76 -10.10 4.25 -0.83
C MET A 76 -9.88 4.59 0.64
N GLU A 77 -10.25 5.80 1.05
CA GLU A 77 -10.21 6.25 2.46
C GLU A 77 -11.35 5.65 3.33
N SER A 78 -12.04 4.60 2.86
CA SER A 78 -13.12 3.95 3.62
C SER A 78 -12.59 3.25 4.87
N GLU A 79 -13.41 3.10 5.92
CA GLU A 79 -12.96 2.39 7.13
C GLU A 79 -12.57 0.94 6.86
N LYS A 80 -13.27 0.28 5.92
CA LYS A 80 -12.94 -1.08 5.45
C LYS A 80 -11.52 -1.11 4.88
N ASP A 81 -11.22 -0.21 3.95
CA ASP A 81 -9.93 -0.15 3.29
C ASP A 81 -8.81 0.24 4.26
N LYS A 82 -9.05 1.20 5.16
CA LYS A 82 -8.11 1.53 6.24
C LYS A 82 -7.76 0.30 7.07
N ALA A 83 -8.76 -0.50 7.47
CA ALA A 83 -8.53 -1.72 8.21
C ALA A 83 -7.72 -2.75 7.42
N ILE A 84 -8.03 -2.97 6.14
CA ILE A 84 -7.28 -3.88 5.26
C ILE A 84 -5.82 -3.42 5.14
N PHE A 85 -5.60 -2.13 4.88
CA PHE A 85 -4.26 -1.57 4.79
C PHE A 85 -3.47 -1.75 6.08
N ASP A 86 -4.07 -1.46 7.23
CA ASP A 86 -3.42 -1.60 8.54
C ASP A 86 -3.06 -3.07 8.81
N ILE A 87 -3.92 -4.03 8.45
CA ILE A 87 -3.63 -5.46 8.51
C ILE A 87 -2.42 -5.80 7.65
N LEU A 88 -2.44 -5.45 6.36
CA LEU A 88 -1.34 -5.74 5.43
C LEU A 88 -0.02 -5.12 5.92
N TYR A 89 -0.07 -3.89 6.42
CA TYR A 89 1.08 -3.18 6.98
C TYR A 89 1.66 -3.89 8.21
N VAL A 90 0.81 -4.29 9.16
CA VAL A 90 1.26 -4.99 10.36
C VAL A 90 1.84 -6.36 10.00
N LEU A 91 1.21 -7.11 9.08
CA LEU A 91 1.71 -8.41 8.61
C LEU A 91 3.11 -8.28 7.98
N GLU A 92 3.32 -7.26 7.14
CA GLU A 92 4.63 -7.02 6.53
C GLU A 92 5.68 -6.56 7.55
N ARG A 93 5.34 -5.58 8.39
CA ARG A 93 6.31 -4.89 9.26
C ARG A 93 6.62 -5.63 10.56
N SER A 94 5.61 -6.20 11.20
CA SER A 94 5.75 -6.86 12.50
C SER A 94 5.88 -8.37 12.37
N TYR A 95 5.14 -9.00 11.46
CA TYR A 95 5.16 -10.46 11.27
C TYR A 95 6.15 -10.91 10.18
N GLN A 96 6.81 -9.98 9.49
CA GLN A 96 7.81 -10.23 8.45
C GLN A 96 7.28 -11.14 7.33
N ILE A 97 6.01 -10.98 6.99
CA ILE A 97 5.37 -11.67 5.86
C ILE A 97 5.68 -10.86 4.61
N SER A 98 6.41 -11.46 3.67
CA SER A 98 6.85 -10.76 2.46
C SER A 98 5.66 -10.50 1.53
N LEU A 99 5.46 -9.23 1.19
CA LEU A 99 4.50 -8.84 0.15
C LEU A 99 5.11 -8.73 -1.25
N ARG A 100 6.42 -8.97 -1.39
CA ARG A 100 7.13 -8.95 -2.67
C ARG A 100 6.56 -9.87 -3.78
N PRO A 101 6.02 -11.06 -3.46
CA PRO A 101 5.38 -11.91 -4.47
C PRO A 101 4.26 -11.21 -5.25
N PHE A 102 3.58 -10.27 -4.59
CA PHE A 102 2.44 -9.54 -5.16
C PHE A 102 2.85 -8.27 -5.89
N PHE A 103 4.14 -7.90 -5.90
CA PHE A 103 4.58 -6.68 -6.59
C PHE A 103 4.77 -6.90 -8.11
N PRO A 104 4.34 -5.92 -8.94
CA PRO A 104 3.64 -4.69 -8.54
C PRO A 104 2.19 -4.98 -8.13
N MET A 105 1.75 -4.39 -7.02
CA MET A 105 0.45 -4.70 -6.42
C MET A 105 -0.69 -4.11 -7.24
N VAL A 106 -1.73 -4.92 -7.42
CA VAL A 106 -3.03 -4.50 -7.92
C VAL A 106 -4.11 -4.78 -6.88
N TRP A 107 -5.23 -4.09 -6.95
CA TRP A 107 -6.27 -4.15 -5.92
C TRP A 107 -7.67 -4.15 -6.52
N GLY A 108 -8.65 -4.37 -5.66
CA GLY A 108 -10.06 -4.40 -5.99
C GLY A 108 -10.46 -5.64 -6.79
N LYS A 109 -11.73 -5.70 -7.18
CA LYS A 109 -12.31 -6.86 -7.88
C LYS A 109 -11.57 -7.20 -9.18
N ARG A 110 -11.02 -6.19 -9.88
CA ARG A 110 -10.23 -6.35 -11.11
C ARG A 110 -8.91 -7.10 -10.88
N ALA A 111 -8.39 -7.17 -9.65
CA ALA A 111 -7.17 -7.88 -9.34
C ALA A 111 -7.35 -9.41 -9.18
N LYS A 112 -8.60 -9.89 -9.09
CA LYS A 112 -8.92 -11.29 -8.80
C LYS A 112 -8.28 -12.26 -9.80
N ASP A 113 -8.48 -12.03 -11.09
CA ASP A 113 -7.93 -12.90 -12.16
C ASP A 113 -6.39 -12.95 -12.12
N ASN A 114 -5.73 -11.83 -11.81
CA ASN A 114 -4.28 -11.77 -11.67
C ASN A 114 -3.81 -12.63 -10.49
N TYR A 115 -4.46 -12.50 -9.33
CA TYR A 115 -4.07 -13.27 -8.14
C TYR A 115 -4.45 -14.75 -8.23
N GLU A 116 -5.53 -15.10 -8.93
CA GLU A 116 -5.86 -16.49 -9.23
C GLU A 116 -4.81 -17.13 -10.13
N LYS A 117 -4.37 -16.43 -11.18
CA LYS A 117 -3.26 -16.90 -12.04
C LYS A 117 -1.96 -17.02 -11.26
N LEU A 118 -1.65 -16.06 -10.39
CA LEU A 118 -0.47 -16.14 -9.51
C LEU A 118 -0.52 -17.38 -8.62
N ARG A 119 -1.69 -17.70 -8.05
CA ARG A 119 -1.89 -18.89 -7.21
C ARG A 119 -1.76 -20.19 -8.01
N GLN A 120 -2.30 -20.24 -9.23
CA GLN A 120 -2.28 -21.43 -10.08
C GLN A 120 -0.88 -21.71 -10.66
N LEU A 121 -0.18 -20.66 -11.10
CA LEU A 121 1.10 -20.78 -11.79
C LEU A 121 2.31 -20.72 -10.84
N GLY A 122 2.13 -20.11 -9.67
CA GLY A 122 3.23 -19.79 -8.75
C GLY A 122 4.07 -18.60 -9.23
N GLU A 123 4.92 -18.09 -8.34
CA GLU A 123 5.69 -16.85 -8.57
C GLU A 123 6.63 -16.91 -9.79
N ALA A 124 7.20 -18.09 -10.08
CA ALA A 124 8.19 -18.26 -11.14
C ALA A 124 7.59 -18.23 -12.55
N LEU A 125 6.33 -18.68 -12.71
CA LEU A 125 5.65 -18.78 -14.00
C LEU A 125 4.64 -17.65 -14.22
N HIS A 126 4.17 -17.01 -13.15
CA HIS A 126 3.22 -15.92 -13.25
C HIS A 126 3.83 -14.68 -13.92
N THR A 127 3.22 -14.25 -15.02
CA THR A 127 3.62 -12.99 -15.68
C THR A 127 3.15 -11.80 -14.86
N LYS A 128 4.10 -11.08 -14.26
CA LYS A 128 3.82 -9.85 -13.51
C LYS A 128 3.33 -8.74 -14.44
N LEU A 129 2.39 -7.94 -13.94
CA LEU A 129 1.93 -6.75 -14.64
C LEU A 129 3.08 -5.74 -14.78
N THR A 130 3.10 -5.03 -15.90
CA THR A 130 4.05 -3.92 -16.10
C THR A 130 3.63 -2.71 -15.30
N ALA A 131 4.56 -1.76 -15.08
CA ALA A 131 4.24 -0.52 -14.38
C ALA A 131 3.07 0.22 -15.06
N ASP A 132 3.07 0.28 -16.40
CA ASP A 132 2.01 0.90 -17.18
C ASP A 132 0.66 0.22 -16.99
N GLN A 133 0.61 -1.11 -16.93
CA GLN A 133 -0.64 -1.84 -16.69
C GLN A 133 -1.20 -1.58 -15.28
N VAL A 134 -0.33 -1.35 -14.31
CA VAL A 134 -0.76 -0.99 -12.94
C VAL A 134 -1.22 0.47 -12.87
N LEU A 135 -0.61 1.38 -13.64
CA LEU A 135 -1.11 2.75 -13.76
C LEU A 135 -2.55 2.80 -14.32
N ASP A 136 -2.99 1.81 -15.10
CA ASP A 136 -4.38 1.70 -15.57
C ASP A 136 -5.41 1.34 -14.47
N TYR A 137 -4.97 1.08 -13.24
CA TYR A 137 -5.85 0.94 -12.07
C TYR A 137 -6.15 2.29 -11.41
N LEU A 138 -5.38 3.33 -11.73
CA LEU A 138 -5.54 4.66 -11.14
C LEU A 138 -6.49 5.50 -11.99
N ASP A 139 -7.52 6.05 -11.34
CA ASP A 139 -8.39 7.07 -11.92
C ASP A 139 -7.76 8.46 -11.69
N PRO A 140 -7.49 9.24 -12.75
CA PRO A 140 -6.88 10.56 -12.62
C PRO A 140 -7.69 11.56 -11.78
N LYS A 141 -9.04 11.47 -11.79
CA LYS A 141 -9.91 12.35 -11.00
C LYS A 141 -9.86 11.96 -9.53
N LEU A 142 -9.85 10.67 -9.21
CA LEU A 142 -9.68 10.22 -7.83
C LEU A 142 -8.29 10.59 -7.27
N MET A 143 -7.23 10.47 -8.09
CA MET A 143 -5.89 10.93 -7.72
C MET A 143 -5.84 12.42 -7.43
N TRP A 144 -6.54 13.22 -8.25
CA TRP A 144 -6.67 14.67 -8.03
C TRP A 144 -7.44 14.97 -6.74
N ASN A 145 -8.55 14.26 -6.49
CA ASN A 145 -9.29 14.37 -5.24
C ASN A 145 -8.44 13.98 -4.03
N THR A 146 -7.61 12.94 -4.12
CA THR A 146 -6.67 12.56 -3.05
C THR A 146 -5.71 13.68 -2.74
N LEU A 147 -5.16 14.34 -3.76
CA LEU A 147 -4.26 15.48 -3.59
C LEU A 147 -4.95 16.67 -2.87
N LEU A 148 -6.23 16.93 -3.16
CA LEU A 148 -6.95 18.08 -2.59
C LEU A 148 -7.57 17.79 -1.21
N LYS A 149 -8.07 16.58 -1.01
CA LYS A 149 -8.97 16.22 0.10
C LYS A 149 -8.34 15.30 1.14
N SER A 150 -7.12 14.81 0.93
CA SER A 150 -6.50 13.92 1.90
C SER A 150 -6.41 14.61 3.27
N GLU A 151 -6.80 13.89 4.32
CA GLU A 151 -6.70 14.33 5.72
C GLU A 151 -5.24 14.63 6.12
N GLN A 152 -4.27 14.16 5.34
CA GLN A 152 -2.84 14.40 5.53
C GLN A 152 -2.39 15.78 5.07
N THR A 153 -3.10 16.40 4.12
CA THR A 153 -2.78 17.70 3.53
C THR A 153 -3.11 18.81 4.53
N THR A 154 -4.28 18.78 5.17
CA THR A 154 -4.68 19.82 6.12
C THR A 154 -5.46 19.24 7.30
N ASN A 155 -5.15 19.68 8.53
CA ASN A 155 -6.09 19.55 9.66
C ASN A 155 -7.40 20.33 9.41
N ILE A 156 -7.48 21.08 8.32
CA ILE A 156 -8.65 21.81 7.84
C ILE A 156 -9.46 20.85 6.98
N LYS A 157 -10.58 20.37 7.51
CA LYS A 157 -11.61 19.70 6.74
C LYS A 157 -12.21 20.72 5.77
N MET A 158 -11.78 20.73 4.52
CA MET A 158 -12.45 21.47 3.45
C MET A 158 -13.80 20.79 3.21
N PHE A 159 -14.85 21.24 3.89
CA PHE A 159 -16.22 20.78 3.67
C PHE A 159 -16.79 21.44 2.42
N GLU A 160 -16.35 21.01 1.24
CA GLU A 160 -17.11 21.28 0.01
C GLU A 160 -18.22 20.25 -0.13
N LYS A 161 -19.46 20.74 -0.24
CA LYS A 161 -20.69 19.97 -0.10
C LYS A 161 -21.06 19.10 -1.31
N ASP A 162 -20.42 19.26 -2.47
CA ASP A 162 -21.03 18.83 -3.74
C ASP A 162 -20.16 18.01 -4.70
N SER A 163 -19.18 17.24 -4.21
CA SER A 163 -18.57 16.20 -5.04
C SER A 163 -18.32 14.95 -4.21
N THR A 164 -18.74 13.79 -4.72
CA THR A 164 -18.51 12.47 -4.14
C THR A 164 -17.15 12.46 -3.42
N ASN A 165 -17.15 12.36 -2.09
CA ASN A 165 -15.96 12.41 -1.23
C ASN A 165 -15.08 11.16 -1.36
N GLN A 166 -15.04 10.58 -2.56
CA GLN A 166 -14.22 9.44 -2.88
C GLN A 166 -12.85 9.94 -3.32
N PHE A 167 -11.86 9.42 -2.62
CA PHE A 167 -10.45 9.61 -2.90
C PHE A 167 -9.70 8.38 -2.38
N TYR A 168 -8.56 8.12 -2.98
CA TYR A 168 -7.70 7.00 -2.60
C TYR A 168 -7.04 7.21 -1.24
N ASP A 169 -6.74 6.11 -0.56
CA ASP A 169 -5.84 6.05 0.60
C ASP A 169 -4.42 6.40 0.16
N ALA A 170 -4.01 7.64 0.47
CA ALA A 170 -2.72 8.16 0.05
C ALA A 170 -1.54 7.34 0.60
N ARG A 171 -1.70 6.65 1.74
CA ARG A 171 -0.63 5.83 2.35
C ARG A 171 -0.30 4.64 1.44
N PHE A 172 -1.31 4.05 0.82
CA PHE A 172 -1.14 2.97 -0.14
C PHE A 172 -0.63 3.49 -1.48
N ILE A 173 -1.27 4.51 -2.04
CA ILE A 173 -0.91 5.02 -3.38
C ILE A 173 0.54 5.50 -3.43
N LEU A 174 1.04 6.23 -2.42
CA LEU A 174 2.43 6.68 -2.41
C LEU A 174 3.42 5.51 -2.44
N ARG A 175 3.12 4.42 -1.72
CA ARG A 175 3.96 3.21 -1.72
C ARG A 175 3.88 2.50 -3.06
N LEU A 176 2.69 2.41 -3.64
CA LEU A 176 2.51 1.87 -4.99
C LEU A 176 3.36 2.64 -5.99
N LEU A 177 3.23 3.97 -6.07
CA LEU A 177 4.02 4.80 -6.99
C LEU A 177 5.53 4.61 -6.79
N ALA A 178 5.99 4.49 -5.53
CA ALA A 178 7.38 4.20 -5.24
C ALA A 178 7.85 2.87 -5.84
N THR A 179 7.01 1.82 -5.81
CA THR A 179 7.32 0.52 -6.42
C THR A 179 7.26 0.50 -7.94
N LEU A 180 6.44 1.36 -8.56
CA LEU A 180 6.31 1.41 -10.03
C LEU A 180 7.54 2.06 -10.69
N ILE A 181 8.22 2.96 -9.97
CA ILE A 181 9.42 3.69 -10.44
C ILE A 181 10.70 3.12 -9.78
N ASP A 182 10.73 1.82 -9.49
CA ASP A 182 11.93 1.19 -8.95
C ASP A 182 13.03 1.03 -10.03
N HIS A 183 14.27 0.80 -9.60
CA HIS A 183 15.38 0.69 -10.54
C HIS A 183 15.16 -0.44 -11.57
N GLY A 184 15.26 -0.10 -12.86
CA GLY A 184 15.11 -1.04 -13.97
C GLY A 184 13.67 -1.33 -14.41
N THR A 185 12.66 -0.71 -13.78
CA THR A 185 11.29 -0.79 -14.30
C THR A 185 11.13 0.09 -15.54
N LYS A 186 10.57 -0.47 -16.60
CA LYS A 186 10.13 0.32 -17.76
C LYS A 186 8.75 0.86 -17.45
N MET A 187 8.64 2.17 -17.32
CA MET A 187 7.39 2.88 -17.05
C MET A 187 7.29 4.09 -17.98
N ASN A 188 6.13 4.26 -18.61
CA ASN A 188 5.81 5.41 -19.42
C ASN A 188 5.72 6.67 -18.55
N SER A 189 6.69 7.57 -18.72
CA SER A 189 6.78 8.79 -17.92
C SER A 189 5.56 9.71 -18.10
N ARG A 190 5.02 9.80 -19.32
CA ARG A 190 3.85 10.62 -19.61
C ARG A 190 2.61 10.04 -18.94
N LYS A 191 2.44 8.72 -18.99
CA LYS A 191 1.32 8.04 -18.31
C LYS A 191 1.33 8.27 -16.81
N PHE A 192 2.50 8.19 -16.17
CA PHE A 192 2.65 8.47 -14.73
C PHE A 192 2.21 9.91 -14.37
N ILE A 193 2.51 10.87 -15.25
CA ILE A 193 2.08 12.27 -15.09
C ILE A 193 0.58 12.41 -15.31
N ASP A 194 0.05 11.82 -16.39
CA ASP A 194 -1.37 11.94 -16.78
C ASP A 194 -2.31 11.33 -15.72
N VAL A 195 -1.87 10.31 -14.97
CA VAL A 195 -2.63 9.78 -13.81
C VAL A 195 -2.41 10.56 -12.51
N ASN A 196 -1.82 11.76 -12.57
CA ASN A 196 -1.53 12.61 -11.41
C ASN A 196 -0.56 11.99 -10.38
N GLY A 197 0.25 10.99 -10.76
CA GLY A 197 1.22 10.36 -9.86
C GLY A 197 2.29 11.34 -9.38
N LEU A 198 2.81 12.16 -10.29
CA LEU A 198 3.81 13.19 -9.97
C LEU A 198 3.21 14.29 -9.08
N SER A 199 2.02 14.77 -9.44
CA SER A 199 1.30 15.81 -8.69
C SER A 199 1.06 15.38 -7.24
N LEU A 200 0.56 14.16 -7.04
CA LEU A 200 0.34 13.60 -5.70
C LEU A 200 1.63 13.50 -4.90
N ALA A 201 2.75 13.08 -5.52
CA ALA A 201 4.04 13.02 -4.84
C ALA A 201 4.51 14.41 -4.38
N PHE A 202 4.34 15.46 -5.19
CA PHE A 202 4.62 16.83 -4.75
C PHE A 202 3.75 17.25 -3.56
N ALA A 203 2.42 17.08 -3.65
CA ALA A 203 1.51 17.45 -2.57
C ALA A 203 1.80 16.69 -1.27
N ALA A 204 2.18 15.41 -1.38
CA ALA A 204 2.51 14.57 -0.25
C ALA A 204 3.78 15.01 0.51
N THR A 205 4.64 15.85 -0.07
CA THR A 205 5.77 16.45 0.66
C THR A 205 5.34 17.44 1.75
N SER A 206 4.10 17.89 1.71
CA SER A 206 3.51 18.78 2.72
C SER A 206 2.63 18.04 3.73
N PHE A 207 2.49 16.72 3.61
CA PHE A 207 1.70 15.92 4.53
C PHE A 207 2.18 16.03 5.97
N VAL A 208 1.26 15.92 6.93
CA VAL A 208 1.56 15.95 8.38
C VAL A 208 2.48 14.79 8.76
N SER A 209 2.22 13.59 8.24
CA SER A 209 3.00 12.41 8.61
C SER A 209 4.36 12.35 7.92
N ARG A 210 5.41 12.13 8.72
CA ARG A 210 6.81 12.07 8.24
C ARG A 210 7.08 10.87 7.34
N SER A 211 6.41 9.74 7.59
CA SER A 211 6.61 8.50 6.83
C SER A 211 6.17 8.67 5.36
N GLU A 212 4.99 9.24 5.17
CA GLU A 212 4.39 9.52 3.87
C GLU A 212 5.20 10.57 3.12
N ARG A 213 5.66 11.63 3.80
CA ARG A 213 6.62 12.60 3.20
C ARG A 213 7.89 11.90 2.71
N CYS A 214 8.44 10.96 3.50
CA CYS A 214 9.65 10.24 3.12
C CYS A 214 9.44 9.47 1.80
N ILE A 215 8.30 8.77 1.68
CA ILE A 215 7.94 8.03 0.47
C ILE A 215 7.70 8.99 -0.70
N ALA A 216 7.07 10.15 -0.46
CA ALA A 216 6.87 11.18 -1.47
C ALA A 216 8.21 11.68 -2.05
N TYR A 217 9.17 12.05 -1.19
CA TYR A 217 10.52 12.42 -1.63
C TYR A 217 11.24 11.29 -2.36
N LEU A 218 11.03 10.03 -1.94
CA LEU A 218 11.57 8.86 -2.64
C LEU A 218 10.99 8.74 -4.05
N VAL A 219 9.69 8.90 -4.22
CA VAL A 219 9.01 8.90 -5.53
C VAL A 219 9.58 10.00 -6.43
N LEU A 220 9.67 11.24 -5.93
CA LEU A 220 10.22 12.36 -6.69
C LEU A 220 11.68 12.12 -7.11
N ARG A 221 12.51 11.61 -6.20
CA ARG A 221 13.91 11.27 -6.47
C ARG A 221 14.01 10.17 -7.54
N ARG A 222 13.22 9.10 -7.42
CA ARG A 222 13.20 7.98 -8.36
C ARG A 222 12.73 8.43 -9.74
N PHE A 223 11.69 9.26 -9.80
CA PHE A 223 11.17 9.79 -11.06
C PHE A 223 12.17 10.73 -11.74
N LEU A 224 12.89 11.57 -10.99
CA LEU A 224 13.98 12.37 -11.56
C LEU A 224 15.07 11.49 -12.16
N LEU A 225 15.49 10.43 -11.45
CA LEU A 225 16.49 9.48 -11.98
C LEU A 225 15.99 8.82 -13.26
N HIS A 226 14.76 8.32 -13.27
CA HIS A 226 14.11 7.71 -14.44
C HIS A 226 14.10 8.64 -15.67
N LEU A 227 13.73 9.91 -15.48
CA LEU A 227 13.75 10.90 -16.57
C LEU A 227 15.17 11.19 -17.08
N THR A 228 16.19 11.12 -16.23
CA THR A 228 17.58 11.39 -16.64
C THR A 228 18.25 10.23 -17.37
N GLU A 229 17.63 9.04 -17.40
CA GLU A 229 18.16 7.91 -18.14
C GLU A 229 18.11 8.16 -19.66
N LEU A 230 19.24 7.90 -20.34
CA LEU A 230 19.46 8.21 -21.76
C LEU A 230 18.50 7.48 -22.71
N ASN A 231 17.94 6.34 -22.29
CA ASN A 231 17.14 5.44 -23.12
C ASN A 231 15.65 5.42 -22.76
N VAL A 232 15.20 6.32 -21.88
CA VAL A 232 13.81 6.36 -21.38
C VAL A 232 13.03 7.47 -22.09
N ASP A 233 11.81 7.12 -22.52
CA ASP A 233 10.74 7.94 -23.13
C ASP A 233 11.12 9.37 -23.49
N SER A 234 11.13 9.66 -24.79
CA SER A 234 11.28 11.02 -25.30
C SER A 234 9.90 11.64 -25.49
N PHE A 235 9.61 12.68 -24.73
CA PHE A 235 8.40 13.49 -24.87
C PHE A 235 8.77 14.99 -24.72
N PRO A 236 8.00 15.91 -25.35
CA PRO A 236 8.41 17.30 -25.49
C PRO A 236 8.72 18.02 -24.17
N GLU A 237 7.95 17.72 -23.12
CA GLU A 237 8.03 18.40 -21.83
C GLU A 237 9.06 17.79 -20.87
N LYS A 238 9.77 16.74 -21.28
CA LYS A 238 10.75 16.02 -20.44
C LYS A 238 11.74 16.95 -19.74
N CYS A 239 12.33 17.88 -20.48
CA CYS A 239 13.29 18.84 -19.94
C CYS A 239 12.66 19.77 -18.88
N LEU A 240 11.39 20.14 -19.03
CA LEU A 240 10.67 20.98 -18.07
C LEU A 240 10.47 20.24 -16.75
N TYR A 241 10.07 18.96 -16.79
CA TYR A 241 9.91 18.15 -15.58
C TYR A 241 11.24 17.90 -14.86
N ILE A 242 12.32 17.63 -15.61
CA ILE A 242 13.67 17.50 -15.04
C ILE A 242 14.05 18.80 -14.32
N TYR A 243 13.86 19.95 -14.97
CA TYR A 243 14.20 21.25 -14.41
C TYR A 243 13.40 21.55 -13.14
N LEU A 244 12.08 21.31 -13.16
CA LEU A 244 11.20 21.48 -12.00
C LEU A 244 11.67 20.63 -10.81
N LEU A 245 11.94 19.34 -11.04
CA LEU A 245 12.40 18.41 -10.01
C LEU A 245 13.77 18.80 -9.46
N GLN A 246 14.66 19.32 -10.29
CA GLN A 246 15.98 19.79 -9.86
C GLN A 246 15.89 21.05 -9.00
N ILE A 247 15.09 22.05 -9.42
CA ILE A 247 14.85 23.25 -8.59
C ILE A 247 14.27 22.83 -7.25
N PHE A 248 13.22 22.01 -7.27
CA PHE A 248 12.57 21.55 -6.05
C PHE A 248 13.52 20.80 -5.13
N LYS A 249 14.35 19.89 -5.67
CA LYS A 249 15.36 19.18 -4.90
C LYS A 249 16.34 20.16 -4.24
N ASN A 250 16.76 21.19 -4.96
CA ASN A 250 17.72 22.18 -4.47
C ASN A 250 17.11 23.20 -3.50
N SER A 251 15.77 23.35 -3.46
CA SER A 251 15.08 24.22 -2.49
C SER A 251 14.83 23.55 -1.13
N ILE A 252 15.10 22.25 -0.99
CA ILE A 252 14.91 21.54 0.29
C ILE A 252 16.15 21.73 1.16
N GLU A 253 15.98 22.43 2.28
CA GLU A 253 17.07 22.70 3.22
C GLU A 253 17.25 21.56 4.23
N ASN A 254 16.15 20.93 4.65
CA ASN A 254 16.14 19.90 5.68
C ASN A 254 15.65 18.54 5.16
N PRO A 255 16.24 17.41 5.59
CA PRO A 255 15.76 16.08 5.20
C PRO A 255 14.29 15.85 5.60
N ILE A 256 13.46 15.50 4.61
CA ILE A 256 12.04 15.17 4.80
C ILE A 256 11.27 16.37 5.41
N GLN A 257 11.69 17.60 5.04
CA GLN A 257 11.02 18.83 5.42
C GLN A 257 9.55 18.78 5.02
N ARG A 258 8.66 19.21 5.93
CA ARG A 258 7.27 19.45 5.59
C ARG A 258 7.20 20.79 4.89
N LEU A 259 6.75 20.80 3.64
CA LEU A 259 6.58 22.05 2.91
C LEU A 259 5.27 22.74 3.34
N PRO A 260 5.26 24.08 3.46
CA PRO A 260 4.04 24.81 3.79
C PRO A 260 2.99 24.60 2.69
N HIS A 261 1.72 24.58 3.10
CA HIS A 261 0.59 24.71 2.18
C HIS A 261 0.26 26.19 2.05
N GLY A 262 0.15 26.69 0.81
CA GLY A 262 -0.31 28.05 0.52
C GLY A 262 -1.76 28.26 0.91
#